data_AF-A0A4Q6GWE7-F1
#
_entry.id   AF-A0A4Q6GWE7-F1
#
_cell.length_a   1.000
_cell.length_b   1.000
_cell.length_c   1.000
_cell.angle_alpha   90.00
_cell.angle_beta   90.00
_cell.angle_gamma   90.00
#
_symmetry.space_group_name_H-M   'P 1'
#
loop_
_entity.id
_entity.type
_entity.pdbx_description
1 polymer ?
#
loop_
_entity_poly.entity_id
_entity_poly.type
_entity_poly.pdbx_seq_one_letter_code
_entity_poly.pdbx_strand_id
1 'polypeptide(L)'
;MQSGCKQHRWAATLLSGAALAVLALPAAASSHREAPFLTGAPKVDGTDFYMFRSYAPGREGFVTMIANFSPFQDPQGGPNFYQFDNNALYEIHVDNNGDAKEDISFQFRFKSTSKRTALNVGGKQVLIP
;
A
#
# COMPACT_ATOMS: atom_id res chain seq x y z
N MET A 1 -28.06 -53.98 -16.13
CA MET A 1 -27.80 -52.79 -16.97
C MET A 1 -27.83 -51.52 -16.10
N GLN A 2 -26.78 -51.22 -15.32
CA GLN A 2 -26.63 -49.96 -14.55
C GLN A 2 -25.15 -49.60 -14.29
N SER A 3 -24.26 -49.71 -15.29
CA SER A 3 -22.84 -49.32 -15.13
C SER A 3 -22.41 -48.06 -15.89
N GLY A 4 -23.30 -47.46 -16.71
CA GLY A 4 -22.93 -46.31 -17.57
C GLY A 4 -23.01 -44.93 -16.91
N CYS A 5 -23.88 -44.73 -15.91
CA CYS A 5 -24.19 -43.38 -15.41
C CYS A 5 -23.13 -42.79 -14.45
N LYS A 6 -22.31 -43.62 -13.80
CA LYS A 6 -21.25 -43.13 -12.90
C LYS A 6 -20.07 -42.57 -13.67
N GLN A 7 -19.58 -43.21 -14.73
CA GLN A 7 -18.30 -42.85 -15.37
C GLN A 7 -18.26 -41.45 -15.99
N HIS A 8 -19.39 -40.94 -16.50
CA HIS A 8 -19.47 -39.58 -17.07
C HIS A 8 -19.32 -38.46 -16.03
N ARG A 9 -19.69 -38.71 -14.76
CA ARG A 9 -19.57 -37.72 -13.67
C ARG A 9 -18.12 -37.50 -13.24
N TRP A 10 -17.31 -38.56 -13.26
CA TRP A 10 -15.88 -38.47 -12.93
C TRP A 10 -15.08 -37.81 -14.05
N ALA A 11 -15.42 -38.12 -15.30
CA ALA A 11 -14.81 -37.50 -16.48
C ALA A 11 -15.07 -35.97 -16.51
N ALA A 12 -16.31 -35.55 -16.27
CA ALA A 12 -16.65 -34.12 -16.22
C ALA A 12 -15.92 -33.38 -15.08
N THR A 13 -15.79 -34.00 -13.90
CA THR A 13 -15.09 -33.40 -12.76
C THR A 13 -13.59 -33.26 -13.00
N LEU A 14 -12.96 -34.26 -13.66
CA LEU A 14 -11.54 -34.22 -14.03
C LEU A 14 -11.25 -33.20 -15.13
N LEU A 15 -12.12 -33.06 -16.13
CA LEU A 15 -11.98 -32.03 -17.17
C LEU A 15 -12.14 -30.61 -16.59
N SER A 16 -13.10 -30.39 -15.70
CA SER A 16 -13.26 -29.08 -15.03
C SER A 16 -12.07 -28.74 -14.13
N GLY A 17 -11.52 -29.71 -13.40
CA GLY A 17 -10.32 -29.50 -12.57
C GLY A 17 -9.07 -29.18 -13.40
N ALA A 18 -8.88 -29.86 -14.54
CA ALA A 18 -7.76 -29.58 -15.44
C ALA A 18 -7.89 -28.19 -16.11
N ALA A 19 -9.11 -27.77 -16.48
CA ALA A 19 -9.35 -26.44 -17.05
C ALA A 19 -9.03 -25.30 -16.04
N LEU A 20 -9.37 -25.47 -14.76
CA LEU A 20 -9.03 -24.52 -13.70
C LEU A 20 -7.51 -24.44 -13.45
N ALA A 21 -6.79 -25.57 -13.56
CA ALA A 21 -5.34 -25.59 -13.39
C ALA A 21 -4.61 -24.90 -14.56
N VAL A 22 -5.13 -24.97 -15.79
CA VAL A 22 -4.57 -24.27 -16.96
C VAL A 22 -4.81 -22.76 -16.90
N LEU A 23 -5.88 -22.31 -16.23
CA LEU A 23 -6.17 -20.88 -16.01
C LEU A 23 -5.40 -20.28 -14.83
N ALA A 24 -4.73 -21.10 -14.01
CA ALA A 24 -3.88 -20.64 -12.91
C ALA A 24 -2.52 -20.16 -13.42
N LEU A 25 -2.52 -19.20 -14.36
CA LEU A 25 -1.29 -18.51 -14.75
C LEU A 25 -0.71 -17.78 -13.53
N PRO A 26 0.62 -17.78 -13.33
CA PRO A 26 1.24 -16.98 -12.29
C PRO A 26 0.87 -15.51 -12.52
N ALA A 27 0.24 -14.88 -11.53
CA ALA A 27 0.00 -13.45 -11.56
C ALA A 27 1.36 -12.74 -11.45
N ALA A 28 1.73 -11.99 -12.49
CA ALA A 28 2.86 -11.07 -12.40
C ALA A 28 2.45 -9.93 -11.45
N ALA A 29 3.11 -9.82 -10.31
CA ALA A 29 2.99 -8.64 -9.46
C ALA A 29 3.64 -7.46 -10.18
N SER A 30 2.90 -6.36 -10.37
CA SER A 30 3.45 -5.12 -10.90
C SER A 30 4.31 -4.44 -9.85
N SER A 31 5.42 -3.79 -10.26
CA SER A 31 6.20 -2.95 -9.36
C SER A 31 5.50 -1.60 -9.16
N HIS A 32 5.43 -1.15 -7.92
CA HIS A 32 4.73 0.09 -7.52
C HIS A 32 5.30 1.35 -8.21
N ARG A 33 6.60 1.34 -8.54
CA ARG A 33 7.30 2.43 -9.24
C ARG A 33 7.07 2.45 -10.77
N GLU A 34 6.36 1.47 -11.32
CA GLU A 34 6.15 1.32 -12.77
C GLU A 34 4.84 1.96 -13.26
N ALA A 35 3.97 2.44 -12.37
CA ALA A 35 2.82 3.23 -12.77
C ALA A 35 3.31 4.53 -13.44
N PRO A 36 2.90 4.83 -14.71
CA PRO A 36 3.48 5.93 -15.49
C PRO A 36 3.45 7.31 -14.81
N PHE A 37 2.46 7.55 -13.93
CA PHE A 37 2.37 8.79 -13.15
C PHE A 37 3.36 8.83 -11.98
N LEU A 38 3.55 7.71 -11.27
CA LEU A 38 4.42 7.62 -10.10
C LEU A 38 5.90 7.74 -10.47
N THR A 39 6.27 7.44 -11.72
CA THR A 39 7.62 7.73 -12.24
C THR A 39 7.99 9.21 -12.14
N GLY A 40 7.03 10.12 -12.35
CA GLY A 40 7.21 11.57 -12.23
C GLY A 40 6.93 12.13 -10.84
N ALA A 41 6.25 11.37 -9.98
CA ALA A 41 5.88 11.78 -8.62
C ALA A 41 6.21 10.68 -7.59
N PRO A 42 7.49 10.30 -7.43
CA PRO A 42 7.87 9.13 -6.62
C PRO A 42 7.58 9.29 -5.12
N LYS A 43 7.33 10.51 -4.63
CA LYS A 43 6.98 10.80 -3.23
C LYS A 43 5.54 10.45 -2.86
N VAL A 44 4.69 10.20 -3.85
CA VAL A 44 3.31 9.72 -3.63
C VAL A 44 3.17 8.23 -3.96
N ASP A 45 4.29 7.54 -4.14
CA ASP A 45 4.34 6.10 -4.34
C ASP A 45 4.00 5.36 -3.03
N GLY A 46 2.80 4.78 -2.98
CA GLY A 46 2.32 3.99 -1.85
C GLY A 46 2.87 2.56 -1.94
N THR A 47 3.59 2.13 -0.91
CA THR A 47 4.22 0.80 -0.90
C THR A 47 3.27 -0.26 -0.36
N ASP A 48 2.59 0.03 0.74
CA ASP A 48 1.75 -0.93 1.45
C ASP A 48 0.59 -0.23 2.17
N PHE A 49 -0.53 -0.94 2.28
CA PHE A 49 -1.66 -0.53 3.11
C PHE A 49 -2.07 -1.67 4.03
N TYR A 50 -2.23 -1.37 5.32
CA TYR A 50 -2.65 -2.33 6.34
C TYR A 50 -3.91 -1.85 7.02
N MET A 51 -4.83 -2.77 7.28
CA MET A 51 -6.08 -2.51 7.99
C MET A 51 -6.38 -3.67 8.94
N PHE A 52 -6.56 -3.38 10.22
CA PHE A 52 -6.81 -4.40 11.24
C PHE A 52 -7.58 -3.81 12.43
N ARG A 53 -8.26 -4.67 13.20
CA ARG A 53 -8.87 -4.24 14.47
C ARG A 53 -7.80 -3.82 15.47
N SER A 54 -7.99 -2.67 16.11
CA SER A 54 -7.00 -2.15 17.06
C SER A 54 -6.85 -3.07 18.27
N TYR A 55 -5.60 -3.29 18.68
CA TYR A 55 -5.23 -4.08 19.86
C TYR A 55 -4.68 -3.21 21.01
N ALA A 56 -4.69 -1.88 20.85
CA ALA A 56 -4.29 -0.97 21.91
C ALA A 56 -5.34 -0.96 23.04
N PRO A 57 -4.92 -0.98 24.33
CA PRO A 57 -5.85 -0.93 25.46
C PRO A 57 -6.81 0.26 25.36
N GLY A 58 -8.11 0.01 25.51
CA GLY A 58 -9.16 1.03 25.43
C GLY A 58 -9.54 1.45 24.00
N ARG A 59 -9.06 0.73 22.96
CA ARG A 59 -9.38 1.00 21.55
C ARG A 59 -9.99 -0.21 20.83
N GLU A 60 -10.60 -1.15 21.55
CA GLU A 60 -11.11 -2.43 21.05
C GLU A 60 -12.23 -2.27 19.99
N GLY A 61 -12.91 -1.11 19.99
CA GLY A 61 -13.92 -0.73 19.02
C GLY A 61 -13.40 -0.02 17.76
N PHE A 62 -12.08 0.16 17.61
CA PHE A 62 -11.50 0.90 16.49
C PHE A 62 -10.88 -0.04 15.43
N VAL A 63 -10.85 0.45 14.19
CA VAL A 63 -10.00 -0.07 13.13
C VAL A 63 -8.75 0.80 13.03
N THR A 64 -7.59 0.17 13.00
CA THR A 64 -6.31 0.81 12.70
C THR A 64 -6.04 0.66 11.21
N MET A 65 -5.71 1.79 10.56
CA MET A 65 -5.28 1.83 9.16
C MET A 65 -3.87 2.43 9.09
N ILE A 66 -3.01 1.86 8.26
CA ILE A 66 -1.63 2.30 8.06
C ILE A 66 -1.38 2.35 6.54
N ALA A 67 -0.89 3.48 6.04
CA ALA A 67 -0.48 3.66 4.66
C ALA A 67 1.00 4.04 4.62
N ASN A 68 1.80 3.23 3.94
CA ASN A 68 3.24 3.44 3.77
C ASN A 68 3.53 4.06 2.41
N PHE A 69 4.50 4.97 2.38
CA PHE A 69 4.95 5.67 1.18
C PHE A 69 6.48 5.73 1.15
N SER A 70 7.07 5.69 -0.04
CA SER A 70 8.52 5.74 -0.27
C SER A 70 9.30 4.62 0.44
N PRO A 71 9.71 3.55 -0.26
CA PRO A 71 10.37 2.40 0.35
C PRO A 71 11.83 2.69 0.77
N PHE A 72 12.45 1.71 1.44
CA PHE A 72 13.89 1.65 1.73
C PHE A 72 14.47 2.79 2.58
N GLN A 73 13.73 3.21 3.62
CA GLN A 73 14.17 4.23 4.57
C GLN A 73 14.70 3.61 5.87
N ASP A 74 15.58 2.61 5.76
CA ASP A 74 16.17 1.93 6.92
C ASP A 74 17.05 2.89 7.74
N PRO A 75 17.16 2.70 9.07
CA PRO A 75 17.91 3.60 9.96
C PRO A 75 19.36 3.87 9.51
N GLN A 76 20.01 2.89 8.89
CA GLN A 76 21.38 2.94 8.40
C GLN A 76 21.55 3.90 7.21
N GLY A 77 20.47 4.25 6.50
CA GLY A 77 20.47 5.21 5.39
C GLY A 77 20.45 6.68 5.83
N GLY A 78 20.45 6.96 7.14
CA GLY A 78 20.46 8.32 7.67
C GLY A 78 21.73 9.13 7.30
N PRO A 79 21.71 10.45 7.54
CA PRO A 79 20.64 11.21 8.21
C PRO A 79 19.51 11.67 7.26
N ASN A 80 19.63 11.41 5.96
CA ASN A 80 18.73 11.96 4.95
C ASN A 80 17.63 10.96 4.57
N PHE A 81 16.41 11.28 4.96
CA PHE A 81 15.21 10.49 4.68
C PHE A 81 14.30 11.23 3.69
N TYR A 82 13.54 10.48 2.89
CA TYR A 82 12.56 11.06 1.98
C TYR A 82 11.42 11.69 2.76
N GLN A 83 11.13 12.95 2.43
CA GLN A 83 9.99 13.67 3.00
C GLN A 83 8.74 13.44 2.15
N PHE A 84 7.57 13.48 2.79
CA PHE A 84 6.29 13.60 2.10
C PHE A 84 6.28 14.80 1.16
N ASP A 85 5.47 14.72 0.10
CA ASP A 85 5.31 15.83 -0.84
C ASP A 85 4.38 16.89 -0.24
N ASN A 86 4.85 18.14 -0.19
CA ASN A 86 4.08 19.27 0.33
C ASN A 86 2.93 19.70 -0.61
N ASN A 87 2.96 19.27 -1.87
CA ASN A 87 1.94 19.58 -2.88
C ASN A 87 0.89 18.47 -3.01
N ALA A 88 1.16 17.28 -2.47
CA ALA A 88 0.25 16.15 -2.56
C ALA A 88 -0.93 16.24 -1.57
N LEU A 89 -2.02 15.59 -1.95
CA LEU A 89 -3.12 15.20 -1.07
C LEU A 89 -3.07 13.67 -0.96
N TYR A 90 -2.89 13.16 0.25
CA TYR A 90 -2.88 11.73 0.52
C TYR A 90 -4.24 11.36 1.09
N GLU A 91 -4.87 10.30 0.58
CA GLU A 91 -6.24 9.94 0.95
C GLU A 91 -6.37 8.44 1.25
N ILE A 92 -7.22 8.10 2.23
CA ILE A 92 -7.72 6.75 2.46
C ILE A 92 -9.24 6.82 2.32
N HIS A 93 -9.78 6.09 1.34
CA HIS A 93 -11.20 5.98 1.09
C HIS A 93 -11.74 4.69 1.69
N VAL A 94 -12.86 4.78 2.40
CA VAL A 94 -13.54 3.64 3.04
C VAL A 94 -14.95 3.56 2.49
N ASP A 95 -15.23 2.45 1.81
CA ASP A 95 -16.58 1.95 1.53
C ASP A 95 -16.93 0.94 2.63
N ASN A 96 -17.94 1.24 3.44
CA ASN A 96 -18.40 0.36 4.51
C ASN A 96 -19.79 -0.22 4.25
N ASN A 97 -20.36 0.02 3.07
CA ASN A 97 -21.69 -0.44 2.68
C ASN A 97 -21.66 -1.38 1.45
N GLY A 98 -20.55 -1.43 0.70
CA GLY A 98 -20.29 -2.32 -0.42
C GLY A 98 -20.76 -1.82 -1.79
N ASP A 99 -21.05 -0.53 -1.95
CA ASP A 99 -21.52 0.06 -3.22
C ASP A 99 -20.39 0.58 -4.13
N ALA A 100 -19.13 0.36 -3.74
CA ALA A 100 -17.91 0.82 -4.40
C ALA A 100 -17.79 2.35 -4.50
N LYS A 101 -18.42 3.08 -3.58
CA LYS A 101 -18.22 4.52 -3.37
C LYS A 101 -17.76 4.75 -1.94
N GLU A 102 -16.98 5.80 -1.75
CA GLU A 102 -16.48 6.14 -0.44
C GLU A 102 -17.59 6.70 0.46
N ASP A 103 -17.79 6.09 1.63
CA ASP A 103 -18.62 6.63 2.72
C ASP A 103 -17.82 7.58 3.62
N ILE A 104 -16.54 7.27 3.81
CA ILE A 104 -15.62 8.01 4.67
C ILE A 104 -14.29 8.20 3.96
N SER A 105 -13.78 9.44 3.95
CA SER A 105 -12.45 9.75 3.42
C SER A 105 -11.58 10.42 4.48
N PHE A 106 -10.38 9.86 4.71
CA PHE A 106 -9.35 10.47 5.53
C PHE A 106 -8.32 11.15 4.63
N GLN A 107 -8.11 12.45 4.83
CA GLN A 107 -7.24 13.25 3.97
C GLN A 107 -6.08 13.85 4.76
N PHE A 108 -4.88 13.81 4.18
CA PHE A 108 -3.66 14.28 4.80
C PHE A 108 -2.91 15.20 3.84
N ARG A 109 -2.46 16.35 4.37
CA ARG A 109 -1.49 17.23 3.73
C ARG A 109 -0.34 17.48 4.67
N PHE A 110 0.87 17.30 4.17
CA PHE A 110 2.08 17.53 4.95
C PHE A 110 2.67 18.89 4.64
N LYS A 111 3.33 19.48 5.65
CA LYS A 111 4.08 20.73 5.51
C LYS A 111 5.46 20.54 6.13
N SER A 112 6.51 20.65 5.34
CA SER A 112 7.88 20.72 5.86
C SER A 112 8.08 21.99 6.66
N THR A 113 8.49 21.86 7.92
CA THR A 113 8.86 22.99 8.78
C THR A 113 10.32 22.82 9.19
N SER A 114 11.20 23.73 8.76
CA SER A 114 12.60 23.75 9.19
C SER A 114 12.70 24.40 10.57
N LYS A 115 13.47 23.77 11.48
CA LYS A 115 13.82 24.37 12.79
C LYS A 115 14.84 25.50 12.66
N ARG A 116 15.37 25.76 11.45
CA ARG A 116 16.41 26.75 11.16
C ARG A 116 17.62 26.62 12.08
N THR A 117 17.95 25.39 12.47
CA THR A 117 19.13 25.11 13.28
C THR A 117 20.38 25.50 12.50
N ALA A 118 21.23 26.33 13.10
CA ALA A 118 22.51 26.72 12.53
C ALA A 118 23.65 25.90 13.16
N LEU A 119 24.52 25.35 12.33
CA LEU A 119 25.78 24.74 12.75
C LEU A 119 26.91 25.75 12.59
N ASN A 120 27.83 25.78 13.56
CA ASN A 120 29.04 26.57 13.44
C ASN A 120 30.10 25.79 12.65
N VAL A 121 30.40 26.25 11.44
CA VAL A 121 31.41 25.65 10.56
C VAL A 121 32.49 26.69 10.32
N GLY A 122 33.65 26.52 10.96
CA GLY A 122 34.78 27.44 10.81
C GLY A 122 34.49 28.89 11.22
N GLY A 123 33.63 29.09 12.23
CA GLY A 123 33.22 30.43 12.70
C GLY A 123 32.04 31.04 11.95
N LYS A 124 31.51 30.36 10.92
CA LYS A 124 30.32 30.78 10.18
C LYS A 124 29.10 29.95 10.59
N GLN A 125 27.99 30.63 10.84
CA GLN A 125 26.70 29.99 11.09
C GLN A 125 26.08 29.54 9.75
N VAL A 126 25.94 28.23 9.56
CA VAL A 126 25.35 27.61 8.37
C VAL A 126 24.08 26.88 8.75
N LEU A 127 22.96 27.23 8.12
CA LEU A 127 21.68 26.55 8.37
C LEU A 127 21.72 25.11 7.84
N ILE A 128 21.17 24.18 8.61
CA ILE A 128 20.84 22.85 8.10
C ILE A 128 19.69 23.03 7.09
N PRO A 129 19.83 22.51 5.85
CA PRO A 129 18.79 22.58 4.82
C PRO A 129 17.41 22.10 5.29
#